data_AF-D1AQ00-F1
#
_entry.id   AF-D1AQ00-F1
#
_cell.length_a   1.000
_cell.length_b   1.000
_cell.length_c   1.000
_cell.angle_alpha   90.00
_cell.angle_beta   90.00
_cell.angle_gamma   90.00
#
_symmetry.space_group_name_H-M   'P 1'
#
loop_
_entity.id
_entity.type
_entity.pdbx_description
1 polymer ?
#
loop_
_entity_poly.entity_id
_entity_poly.type
_entity_poly.pdbx_seq_one_letter_code
_entity_poly.pdbx_strand_id
1 'polypeptide(L)'
;MISKILKCIAQEDVLRILNLINCKKTISEDELNEVLNMPSFEIHKHIKELINLEVIIDREIDRKEVYFFNSAFVKKFKFFEVLMNELENENLYVLDMRNLRK
;
A
#
# COMPACT_ATOMS: atom_id res chain seq x y z
N MET A 1 -9.09 -17.22 6.10
CA MET A 1 -9.17 -15.76 5.87
C MET A 1 -7.85 -15.09 6.21
N ILE A 2 -7.37 -15.15 7.46
CA ILE A 2 -6.08 -14.54 7.85
C ILE A 2 -4.87 -15.07 7.07
N SER A 3 -4.86 -16.36 6.70
CA SER A 3 -3.81 -16.92 5.84
C SER A 3 -3.77 -16.34 4.43
N LYS A 4 -4.90 -15.87 3.89
CA LYS A 4 -4.95 -15.17 2.59
C LYS A 4 -4.41 -13.75 2.72
N ILE A 5 -4.82 -13.06 3.78
CA ILE A 5 -4.32 -11.72 4.15
C ILE A 5 -2.80 -11.72 4.25
N LEU A 6 -2.22 -12.63 5.05
CA LEU A 6 -0.77 -12.71 5.23
C LEU A 6 -0.04 -13.06 3.93
N LYS A 7 -0.61 -13.95 3.09
CA LYS A 7 -0.03 -14.27 1.78
C LYS A 7 -0.05 -13.11 0.79
N CYS A 8 -1.12 -12.31 0.80
CA CYS A 8 -1.22 -11.12 -0.03
C CYS A 8 -0.20 -10.07 0.42
N ILE A 9 -0.18 -9.76 1.72
CA ILE A 9 0.73 -8.76 2.29
C ILE A 9 2.20 -9.19 2.24
N ALA A 10 2.52 -10.49 2.20
CA ALA A 10 3.90 -10.95 2.07
C ALA A 10 4.53 -10.68 0.69
N GLN A 11 3.77 -10.20 -0.29
CA GLN A 11 4.29 -9.82 -1.60
C GLN A 11 4.97 -8.44 -1.51
N GLU A 12 6.18 -8.33 -2.05
CA GLU A 12 6.98 -7.09 -1.98
C GLU A 12 6.23 -5.88 -2.57
N ASP A 13 5.64 -6.04 -3.75
CA ASP A 13 4.90 -4.95 -4.39
C ASP A 13 3.65 -4.53 -3.60
N VAL A 14 3.00 -5.48 -2.93
CA VAL A 14 1.88 -5.19 -2.03
C VAL A 14 2.36 -4.39 -0.83
N LEU A 15 3.49 -4.74 -0.21
CA LEU A 15 4.07 -3.96 0.88
C LEU A 15 4.42 -2.53 0.43
N ARG A 16 4.97 -2.37 -0.77
CA ARG A 16 5.27 -1.06 -1.35
C ARG A 16 4.00 -0.22 -1.54
N ILE A 17 2.93 -0.81 -2.06
CA ILE A 17 1.61 -0.15 -2.18
C ILE A 17 1.09 0.26 -0.79
N LEU A 18 1.10 -0.66 0.19
CA LEU A 18 0.60 -0.39 1.54
C LEU A 18 1.41 0.71 2.23
N ASN A 19 2.74 0.72 2.05
CA ASN A 19 3.58 1.77 2.59
C ASN A 19 3.22 3.16 2.00
N LEU A 20 2.99 3.24 0.68
CA LEU A 20 2.59 4.49 0.04
C LEU A 20 1.24 5.00 0.54
N ILE A 21 0.24 4.11 0.66
CA ILE A 21 -1.06 4.43 1.27
C ILE A 21 -0.85 4.94 2.70
N ASN A 22 0.04 4.30 3.48
CA ASN A 22 0.30 4.72 4.85
C ASN A 22 0.95 6.10 4.95
N CYS A 23 1.91 6.39 4.07
CA CYS A 23 2.63 7.64 4.03
C CYS A 23 1.73 8.81 3.63
N LYS A 24 0.92 8.64 2.59
CA LYS A 24 0.05 9.70 2.05
C LYS A 24 -1.30 9.80 2.75
N LYS A 25 -1.65 8.80 3.56
CA LYS A 25 -2.98 8.54 4.15
C LYS A 25 -4.08 8.26 3.12
N THR A 26 -3.94 8.78 1.90
CA THR A 26 -4.81 8.59 0.74
C THR A 26 -3.95 8.60 -0.52
N ILE A 27 -4.20 7.72 -1.49
CA ILE A 27 -3.46 7.74 -2.76
C ILE A 27 -4.33 7.22 -3.90
N SER A 28 -4.20 7.80 -5.09
CA SER A 28 -4.87 7.36 -6.31
C SER A 28 -4.06 6.29 -7.07
N GLU A 29 -4.71 5.59 -8.01
CA GLU A 29 -4.01 4.62 -8.86
C GLU A 29 -2.94 5.29 -9.73
N ASP A 30 -3.21 6.49 -10.24
CA ASP A 30 -2.25 7.29 -11.02
C ASP A 30 -0.98 7.57 -10.21
N GLU A 31 -1.12 8.02 -8.96
CA GLU A 31 0.02 8.30 -8.07
C GLU A 31 0.81 7.03 -7.73
N LEU A 32 0.12 5.88 -7.55
CA LEU A 32 0.79 4.59 -7.37
C LEU A 32 1.62 4.22 -8.60
N ASN A 33 1.07 4.39 -9.81
CA ASN A 33 1.77 4.14 -11.06
C ASN A 33 3.03 5.02 -11.20
N GLU A 34 2.90 6.32 -10.91
CA GLU A 34 4.00 7.29 -10.98
C GLU A 34 5.16 6.94 -10.03
N VAL A 35 4.86 6.47 -8.82
CA VAL A 35 5.88 6.20 -7.79
C VAL A 35 6.50 4.81 -7.94
N LEU A 36 5.68 3.79 -8.22
CA LEU A 36 6.13 2.39 -8.18
C LEU A 36 6.85 1.94 -9.45
N ASN A 37 6.71 2.66 -10.57
CA ASN A 37 7.18 2.25 -11.90
C ASN A 37 6.72 0.82 -12.27
N MET A 38 5.51 0.44 -11.84
CA MET A 38 4.90 -0.84 -12.15
C MET A 38 3.88 -0.68 -13.28
N PRO A 39 3.60 -1.73 -14.07
CA PRO A 39 2.49 -1.71 -15.01
C PRO A 39 1.15 -1.51 -14.30
N SER A 40 0.27 -0.68 -14.85
CA SER A 40 -1.02 -0.37 -14.22
C SER A 40 -1.89 -1.59 -13.98
N PHE A 41 -1.84 -2.59 -14.86
CA PHE A 41 -2.59 -3.84 -14.67
C PHE A 41 -2.14 -4.63 -13.43
N GLU A 42 -0.86 -4.55 -13.03
CA GLU A 42 -0.35 -5.21 -11.83
C GLU A 42 -0.79 -4.46 -10.57
N ILE A 43 -0.67 -3.13 -10.57
CA ILE A 43 -1.17 -2.28 -9.48
C ILE A 43 -2.66 -2.52 -9.27
N HIS A 44 -3.45 -2.46 -10.35
CA HIS A 44 -4.89 -2.70 -10.31
C HIS A 44 -5.21 -4.09 -9.74
N LYS A 45 -4.46 -5.13 -10.13
CA LYS A 45 -4.62 -6.49 -9.60
C LYS A 45 -4.39 -6.54 -8.09
N HIS A 46 -3.31 -5.93 -7.60
CA HIS A 46 -3.00 -5.90 -6.16
C HIS A 46 -4.02 -5.08 -5.36
N ILE A 47 -4.40 -3.90 -5.85
CA ILE A 47 -5.44 -3.05 -5.23
C ILE A 47 -6.76 -3.81 -5.12
N LYS A 48 -7.20 -4.45 -6.20
CA LYS A 48 -8.43 -5.25 -6.20
C LYS A 48 -8.36 -6.40 -5.19
N GLU A 49 -7.22 -7.07 -5.07
CA GLU A 49 -7.03 -8.11 -4.06
C GLU A 49 -7.11 -7.55 -2.63
N LEU A 50 -6.48 -6.40 -2.37
CA LEU A 50 -6.50 -5.73 -1.06
C LEU A 50 -7.91 -5.24 -0.67
N ILE A 51 -8.69 -4.72 -1.62
CA ILE A 51 -10.10 -4.34 -1.41
C ILE A 51 -10.95 -5.58 -1.09
N ASN A 52 -10.78 -6.66 -1.85
CA ASN A 52 -11.49 -7.93 -1.61
C ASN A 52 -11.17 -8.55 -0.25
N LEU A 53 -9.97 -8.29 0.27
CA LEU A 53 -9.54 -8.71 1.62
C LEU A 53 -9.91 -7.69 2.71
N GLU A 54 -10.59 -6.61 2.35
CA GLU A 54 -11.01 -5.51 3.20
C GLU A 54 -9.84 -4.78 3.91
N VAL A 55 -8.62 -4.93 3.39
CA VAL A 55 -7.42 -4.27 3.97
C VAL A 55 -7.46 -2.77 3.69
N ILE A 56 -7.83 -2.44 2.45
CA ILE A 56 -8.04 -1.07 1.98
C ILE A 56 -9.47 -0.91 1.49
N ILE A 57 -9.89 0.35 1.34
CA ILE A 57 -11.16 0.74 0.73
C ILE A 57 -10.88 1.82 -0.31
N ASP A 58 -11.71 1.86 -1.34
CA ASP A 58 -11.75 2.91 -2.36
C ASP A 58 -12.84 3.93 -2.05
N ARG A 59 -12.65 5.16 -2.52
CA ARG A 59 -13.67 6.20 -2.62
C ARG A 59 -13.41 7.05 -3.86
N GLU A 60 -14.47 7.64 -4.40
CA GLU A 60 -14.33 8.68 -5.41
C GLU A 60 -14.14 10.05 -4.72
N ILE A 61 -13.01 10.71 -4.99
CA ILE A 61 -12.73 12.09 -4.58
C ILE A 61 -12.26 12.86 -5.81
N ASP A 62 -12.89 13.99 -6.10
CA ASP A 62 -12.56 14.83 -7.26
C ASP A 62 -12.50 14.07 -8.60
N ARG A 63 -13.42 13.12 -8.80
CA ARG A 63 -13.51 12.22 -9.97
C ARG A 63 -12.35 11.24 -10.12
N LYS A 64 -11.57 11.04 -9.05
CA LYS A 64 -10.52 10.03 -8.98
C LYS A 64 -10.87 8.99 -7.95
N GLU A 65 -10.56 7.74 -8.27
CA GLU A 65 -10.56 6.66 -7.28
C GLU A 65 -9.33 6.79 -6.40
N VAL A 66 -9.55 6.89 -5.09
CA VAL A 66 -8.51 7.04 -4.08
C VAL A 66 -8.66 5.98 -3.01
N TYR A 67 -7.54 5.47 -2.54
CA TYR A 67 -7.45 4.31 -1.66
C TYR A 67 -7.01 4.71 -0.25
N PHE A 68 -7.62 4.06 0.74
CA PHE A 68 -7.43 4.29 2.16
C PHE A 68 -7.31 2.97 2.90
N PHE A 69 -6.64 2.96 4.06
CA PHE A 69 -6.78 1.83 4.96
C PHE A 69 -8.19 1.72 5.51
N ASN A 70 -8.68 0.48 5.58
CA ASN A 70 -9.91 0.18 6.27
C ASN A 70 -9.69 0.21 7.79
N SER A 71 -10.17 1.26 8.46
CA SER A 71 -10.03 1.40 9.91
C SER A 71 -10.63 0.22 10.71
N ALA A 72 -11.67 -0.45 10.20
CA ALA A 72 -12.25 -1.63 10.85
C ALA A 72 -11.30 -2.83 10.77
N PHE A 73 -10.60 -2.99 9.64
CA PHE A 73 -9.57 -4.02 9.46
C PHE A 73 -8.41 -3.79 10.42
N VAL A 74 -7.87 -2.56 10.46
CA VAL A 74 -6.74 -2.21 11.33
C VAL A 74 -7.07 -2.49 12.81
N LYS A 75 -8.25 -2.07 13.27
CA LYS A 75 -8.72 -2.34 14.64
C LYS A 75 -8.88 -3.82 14.95
N LYS A 76 -9.32 -4.62 13.97
CA LYS A 76 -9.53 -6.07 14.11
C LYS A 76 -8.21 -6.83 14.16
N PHE A 77 -7.22 -6.40 13.38
CA PHE A 77 -5.95 -7.07 13.20
C PHE A 77 -4.79 -6.22 13.71
N LYS A 78 -4.61 -6.16 15.04
CA LYS A 78 -3.55 -5.35 15.69
C LYS A 78 -2.13 -5.62 15.19
N PHE A 79 -1.83 -6.82 14.68
CA PHE A 79 -0.53 -7.11 14.06
C PHE A 79 -0.26 -6.19 12.85
N PHE A 80 -1.32 -5.71 12.19
CA PHE A 80 -1.21 -4.80 11.06
C PHE A 80 -0.79 -3.41 11.50
N GLU A 81 -1.18 -2.95 12.70
CA GLU A 81 -0.64 -1.70 13.28
C GLU A 81 0.88 -1.80 13.46
N VAL A 82 1.37 -2.95 13.96
CA VAL A 82 2.81 -3.20 14.08
C VAL A 82 3.48 -3.16 12.71
N LEU A 83 2.91 -3.85 11.70
CA LEU A 83 3.45 -3.82 10.35
C LEU A 83 3.51 -2.40 9.77
N MET A 84 2.45 -1.59 9.93
CA MET A 84 2.43 -0.22 9.41
C MET A 84 3.48 0.67 10.10
N ASN A 85 3.70 0.48 11.40
CA ASN A 85 4.76 1.18 12.13
C ASN A 85 6.15 0.78 11.64
N GLU A 86 6.39 -0.51 11.36
CA GLU A 86 7.66 -0.97 10.78
C GLU A 86 7.88 -0.38 9.38
N LEU A 87 6.84 -0.36 8.53
CA LEU A 87 6.92 0.27 7.19
C LEU A 87 7.20 1.78 7.27
N GLU A 88 6.62 2.48 8.25
CA GLU A 88 6.92 3.90 8.50
C GLU A 88 8.38 4.13 8.92
N ASN A 89 8.94 3.24 9.74
CA ASN A 89 10.34 3.31 10.17
C ASN A 89 11.34 2.95 9.05
N GLU A 90 10.94 2.12 8.08
CA GLU A 90 11.76 1.77 6.92
C GLU A 90 11.82 2.87 5.83
N ASN A 91 11.12 4.00 5.97
CA ASN A 91 11.25 5.18 5.10
C ASN A 91 12.64 5.86 5.13
N LEU A 92 13.66 5.22 5.70
CA LEU A 92 15.07 5.59 5.61
C LEU A 92 15.70 5.37 4.22
N TYR A 93 15.05 4.71 3.25
CA TYR A 93 15.73 4.30 2.00
C TYR A 93 15.05 4.60 0.65
N VAL A 94 13.96 5.39 0.59
CA VAL A 94 13.51 5.93 -0.72
C VAL A 94 14.30 7.19 -1.11
N LEU A 95 15.07 7.77 -0.18
CA LEU A 95 16.07 8.79 -0.44
C LEU A 95 17.47 8.14 -0.45
N ASP A 96 18.06 8.09 -1.64
CA ASP A 96 19.51 8.15 -1.86
C ASP A 96 20.33 6.87 -2.10
N MET A 97 19.89 6.01 -3.03
CA MET A 97 20.79 5.05 -3.71
C MET A 97 21.26 5.52 -5.10
N ARG A 98 20.81 6.71 -5.56
CA ARG A 98 21.24 7.27 -6.86
C ARG A 98 22.44 8.22 -6.75
N ASN A 99 22.81 8.74 -5.57
CA ASN A 99 24.02 9.57 -5.42
C ASN A 99 25.28 8.82 -4.96
N LEU A 100 25.26 7.48 -4.85
CA LEU A 100 26.44 6.68 -4.47
C LEU A 100 27.32 6.24 -5.66
N ARG A 101 27.10 6.78 -6.86
CA ARG A 101 28.06 6.68 -7.98
C ARG A 101 28.65 8.05 -8.29
N LYS A 102 29.64 8.43 -7.49
CA LYS A 102 30.76 9.26 -7.97
C LYS A 102 31.75 8.37 -8.70
#